data_AF-A0A9X9A0S4-F1
#
_entry.id   AF-A0A9X9A0S4-F1
#
_cell.length_a   1.000
_cell.length_b   1.000
_cell.length_c   1.000
_cell.angle_alpha   90.00
_cell.angle_beta   90.00
_cell.angle_gamma   90.00
#
_symmetry.space_group_name_H-M   'P 1'
#
loop_
_entity.id
_entity.type
_entity.pdbx_description
1 polymer ?
#
loop_
_entity_poly.entity_id
_entity_poly.type
_entity_poly.pdbx_seq_one_letter_code
_entity_poly.pdbx_strand_id
1 'polypeptide(L)'
;HSSMGTALGLTVLNTLIEEGLMHEAYETSLYLNDKLQEIQKENSYYIQEVRHAGMMFGISLNDTNENVKKLQVELMEKGILVDVTQGNIIRLLPPYI
;
A
#
# COMPACT_ATOMS: atom_id res chain seq x y z
N HIS A 1 1.48 -25.36 -19.78
CA HIS A 1 0.70 -24.18 -19.37
C HIS A 1 -0.25 -24.60 -18.25
N SER A 2 -0.05 -24.08 -17.04
CA SER A 2 -0.79 -24.51 -15.84
C SER A 2 -2.26 -24.10 -15.91
N SER A 3 -3.13 -25.05 -16.28
CA SER A 3 -4.59 -24.87 -16.29
C SER A 3 -5.17 -24.52 -14.91
N MET A 4 -4.46 -24.88 -13.84
CA MET A 4 -4.81 -24.50 -12.46
C MET A 4 -4.60 -23.02 -12.18
N GLY A 5 -3.54 -22.40 -12.72
CA GLY A 5 -3.29 -20.97 -12.52
C GLY A 5 -4.37 -20.08 -13.16
N THR A 6 -4.87 -20.49 -14.33
CA THR A 6 -5.96 -19.79 -15.01
C THR A 6 -7.30 -19.97 -14.30
N ALA A 7 -7.59 -21.18 -13.80
CA ALA A 7 -8.80 -21.45 -13.02
C ALA A 7 -8.80 -20.69 -11.69
N LEU A 8 -7.67 -20.65 -10.99
CA LEU A 8 -7.52 -19.89 -9.74
C LEU A 8 -7.64 -18.38 -9.99
N GLY A 9 -6.99 -17.88 -11.04
CA GLY A 9 -7.10 -16.47 -11.43
C GLY A 9 -8.53 -16.08 -11.81
N LEU A 10 -9.27 -16.95 -12.52
CA LEU A 10 -10.67 -16.72 -12.86
C LEU A 10 -11.56 -16.70 -11.61
N THR A 11 -11.37 -17.63 -10.68
CA THR A 11 -12.12 -17.66 -9.41
C THR A 11 -11.83 -16.40 -8.58
N VAL A 12 -10.56 -15.99 -8.46
CA VAL A 12 -10.19 -14.75 -7.75
C VAL A 12 -10.79 -13.51 -8.43
N LEU A 13 -10.77 -13.45 -9.76
CA LEU A 13 -11.40 -12.35 -10.49
C LEU A 13 -12.92 -12.33 -10.29
N ASN A 14 -13.57 -13.48 -10.31
CA ASN A 14 -15.01 -13.59 -10.09
C ASN A 14 -15.39 -13.21 -8.66
N THR A 15 -14.65 -13.64 -7.63
CA THR A 15 -14.91 -13.22 -6.24
C THR A 15 -14.70 -11.72 -6.06
N LEU A 16 -13.65 -11.14 -6.65
CA LEU A 16 -13.41 -9.69 -6.59
C LEU A 16 -14.54 -8.87 -7.23
N ILE A 17 -15.19 -9.40 -8.28
CA ILE A 17 -16.27 -8.73 -9.03
C ILE A 17 -17.63 -8.97 -8.37
N GLU A 18 -17.93 -10.20 -7.96
CA GLU A 18 -19.26 -10.61 -7.48
C GLU A 18 -19.52 -10.23 -6.02
N GLU A 19 -18.49 -10.14 -5.16
CA GLU A 19 -18.65 -9.85 -3.73
C GLU A 19 -18.65 -8.35 -3.40
N GLY A 20 -18.56 -7.45 -4.39
CA GLY A 20 -18.50 -6.00 -4.15
C GLY A 20 -17.20 -5.53 -3.49
N LEU A 21 -16.24 -6.43 -3.29
CA LEU A 21 -14.92 -6.19 -2.68
C LEU A 21 -14.14 -5.08 -3.39
N MET A 22 -14.29 -4.92 -4.71
CA MET A 22 -13.68 -3.80 -5.43
C MET A 22 -14.21 -2.45 -4.98
N HIS A 23 -15.50 -2.34 -4.67
CA HIS A 23 -16.11 -1.09 -4.22
C HIS A 23 -15.70 -0.77 -2.79
N GLU A 24 -15.77 -1.75 -1.89
CA GLU A 24 -15.33 -1.60 -0.49
C GLU A 24 -13.83 -1.28 -0.40
N ALA A 25 -13.01 -1.95 -1.21
CA ALA A 25 -11.58 -1.67 -1.26
C ALA A 25 -11.30 -0.27 -1.83
N TYR A 26 -12.11 0.19 -2.78
CA TYR A 26 -11.99 1.55 -3.30
C TYR A 26 -12.34 2.58 -2.22
N GLU A 27 -13.47 2.44 -1.52
CA GLU A 27 -13.85 3.36 -0.43
C GLU A 27 -12.83 3.38 0.71
N THR A 28 -12.35 2.20 1.12
CA THR A 28 -11.31 2.08 2.14
C THR A 28 -9.99 2.70 1.67
N SER A 29 -9.64 2.54 0.39
CA SER A 29 -8.45 3.17 -0.16
C SER A 29 -8.53 4.70 -0.17
N LEU A 30 -9.72 5.26 -0.44
CA LEU A 30 -9.94 6.71 -0.37
C LEU A 30 -9.80 7.23 1.06
N TYR A 31 -10.43 6.55 2.03
CA TYR A 31 -10.28 6.91 3.45
C TYR A 31 -8.82 6.87 3.91
N LEU A 32 -8.09 5.81 3.55
CA LEU A 32 -6.68 5.68 3.89
C LEU A 32 -5.82 6.75 3.19
N ASN A 33 -6.10 7.05 1.92
CA ASN A 33 -5.43 8.14 1.20
C ASN A 33 -5.64 9.48 1.91
N ASP A 34 -6.87 9.83 2.29
CA ASP A 34 -7.16 11.09 2.97
C ASP A 34 -6.38 11.23 4.28
N LYS A 35 -6.28 10.15 5.06
CA LYS A 35 -5.46 10.12 6.28
C LYS A 35 -3.96 10.23 6.01
N LEU A 36 -3.45 9.57 4.97
CA LEU A 36 -2.04 9.72 4.60
C LEU A 36 -1.71 11.13 4.10
N GLN A 37 -2.65 11.78 3.42
CA GLN A 37 -2.52 13.17 2.97
C GLN A 37 -2.53 14.16 4.15
N GLU A 38 -3.36 13.93 5.17
CA GLU A 38 -3.31 14.69 6.44
C GLU A 38 -1.92 14.57 7.10
N ILE A 39 -1.42 13.34 7.26
CA ILE A 39 -0.09 13.08 7.83
C ILE A 39 1.02 13.73 7.00
N GLN A 40 0.93 13.69 5.66
CA GLN A 40 1.88 14.37 4.79
C GLN A 40 1.90 15.88 5.05
N LYS A 41 0.74 16.52 5.17
CA LYS A 41 0.66 17.98 5.42
C LYS A 41 1.33 18.37 6.73
N GLU A 42 1.16 17.55 7.78
CA GLU A 42 1.79 17.77 9.08
C GLU A 42 3.30 17.50 9.06
N ASN A 43 3.77 16.62 8.16
CA ASN A 43 5.15 16.15 8.07
C ASN A 43 5.79 16.47 6.71
N SER A 44 5.45 17.60 6.09
CA SER A 44 5.81 17.91 4.70
C SER A 44 7.31 18.07 4.45
N TYR A 45 8.11 18.24 5.51
CA TYR A 45 9.57 18.24 5.43
C TYR A 45 10.15 16.82 5.27
N TYR A 46 9.42 15.82 5.76
CA TYR A 46 9.81 14.41 5.83
C TYR A 46 9.15 13.58 4.72
N ILE A 47 7.86 13.82 4.45
CA ILE A 47 7.07 13.13 3.43
C ILE A 47 6.95 14.04 2.22
N GLN A 48 7.67 13.70 1.16
CA GLN A 48 7.70 14.48 -0.07
C GLN A 48 6.41 14.30 -0.88
N GLU A 49 5.93 13.08 -1.00
CA GLU A 49 4.78 12.75 -1.84
C GLU A 49 4.08 11.49 -1.34
N VAL A 50 2.75 11.47 -1.43
CA VAL A 50 1.92 10.27 -1.26
C VAL A 50 1.19 10.00 -2.57
N ARG A 51 1.40 8.80 -3.14
CA ARG A 51 0.71 8.30 -4.34
C ARG A 51 -0.10 7.06 -3.98
N HIS A 52 -1.25 6.88 -4.62
CA HIS A 52 -2.03 5.65 -4.48
C HIS A 52 -2.69 5.24 -5.81
N ALA A 53 -2.94 3.94 -5.95
CA ALA A 53 -3.72 3.35 -7.04
C ALA A 53 -4.51 2.18 -6.47
N GLY A 54 -5.79 2.42 -6.15
CA GLY A 54 -6.56 1.50 -5.30
C GLY A 54 -5.86 1.32 -3.95
N MET A 55 -5.74 0.08 -3.49
CA MET A 55 -5.06 -0.23 -2.23
C MET A 55 -3.53 -0.19 -2.28
N MET A 56 -2.91 0.10 -3.43
CA MET A 56 -1.44 0.20 -3.49
C MET A 56 -1.00 1.63 -3.19
N PHE A 57 -0.26 1.83 -2.09
CA PHE A 57 0.23 3.16 -1.71
C PHE A 57 1.76 3.23 -1.81
N GLY A 58 2.25 4.38 -2.26
CA GLY A 58 3.66 4.73 -2.29
C GLY A 58 3.90 6.05 -1.57
N ILE A 59 4.73 6.02 -0.53
CA ILE A 59 5.10 7.19 0.27
C ILE A 59 6.57 7.51 0.00
N SER A 60 6.83 8.66 -0.61
CA SER A 60 8.18 9.16 -0.87
C SER A 60 8.69 9.94 0.33
N LEU A 61 9.82 9.52 0.88
CA LEU A 61 10.44 10.17 2.02
C LEU A 61 11.66 10.98 1.58
N ASN A 62 11.82 12.14 2.20
CA ASN A 62 12.99 13.00 2.06
C ASN A 62 13.96 12.77 3.24
N ASP A 63 14.54 11.58 3.27
CA ASP A 63 15.46 11.15 4.33
C ASP A 63 16.53 10.20 3.77
N THR A 64 17.53 9.89 4.58
CA THR A 64 18.61 8.97 4.26
C THR A 64 18.09 7.53 4.14
N ASN A 65 18.70 6.74 3.26
CA ASN A 65 18.37 5.33 3.07
C ASN A 65 18.47 4.50 4.37
N GLU A 66 19.33 4.91 5.32
CA GLU A 66 19.46 4.23 6.62
C GLU A 66 18.23 4.47 7.51
N ASN A 67 17.76 5.72 7.59
CA ASN A 67 16.59 6.07 8.38
C ASN A 67 15.30 5.46 7.79
N VAL A 68 15.16 5.45 6.47
CA VAL A 68 14.03 4.80 5.79
C VAL A 68 13.99 3.30 6.09
N LYS A 69 15.15 2.62 6.14
CA LYS A 69 15.23 1.21 6.55
C LYS A 69 14.86 1.01 8.01
N LYS A 70 15.26 1.89 8.92
CA LYS A 70 14.85 1.83 10.33
C LYS A 70 13.33 1.95 10.45
N LEU A 71 12.74 2.91 9.76
CA LEU A 71 11.29 3.10 9.69
C LEU A 71 10.59 1.86 9.12
N GLN A 72 11.14 1.22 8.09
CA GLN A 72 10.62 -0.05 7.56
C GLN A 72 10.58 -1.14 8.64
N VAL A 73 11.67 -1.31 9.40
CA VAL A 73 11.75 -2.31 10.48
C VAL A 73 10.72 -2.01 11.57
N GLU A 74 10.61 -0.75 12.01
CA GLU A 74 9.62 -0.34 13.02
C GLU A 74 8.17 -0.60 12.55
N LEU A 75 7.88 -0.37 11.27
CA LEU A 75 6.56 -0.65 10.69
C LEU A 75 6.28 -2.16 10.65
N MET A 76 7.26 -2.97 10.26
CA MET A 76 7.14 -4.43 10.28
C MET A 76 6.96 -4.98 11.69
N GLU A 77 7.68 -4.46 12.69
CA GLU A 77 7.52 -4.81 14.10
C GLU A 77 6.11 -4.48 14.64
N LYS A 78 5.50 -3.42 14.11
CA LYS A 78 4.11 -3.05 14.39
C LYS A 78 3.08 -3.86 13.57
N GLY A 79 3.53 -4.84 12.79
CA GLY A 79 2.67 -5.70 11.98
C GLY A 79 2.24 -5.09 10.65
N ILE A 80 2.82 -3.95 10.25
CA ILE A 80 2.53 -3.29 8.97
C ILE A 80 3.56 -3.77 7.95
N LEU A 81 3.12 -4.58 6.99
CA LEU A 81 4.00 -5.07 5.93
C LEU A 81 4.30 -3.93 4.94
N VAL A 82 5.57 -3.56 4.84
CA VAL A 82 6.05 -2.52 3.96
C VAL A 82 7.29 -2.95 3.18
N ASP A 83 7.33 -2.58 1.91
CA ASP A 83 8.51 -2.72 1.07
C ASP A 83 9.19 -1.35 0.87
N VAL A 84 10.51 -1.34 0.75
CA VAL A 84 11.30 -0.13 0.46
C VAL A 84 11.89 -0.24 -0.92
N THR A 85 11.48 0.69 -1.79
CA THR A 85 11.94 0.74 -3.18
C THR A 85 12.70 2.03 -3.46
N GLN A 86 13.68 1.96 -4.36
CA GLN A 86 14.53 3.11 -4.74
C GLN A 86 15.27 3.80 -3.57
N GLY A 87 15.33 3.18 -2.40
CA GLY A 87 16.02 3.66 -1.21
C GLY A 87 15.17 4.55 -0.30
N ASN A 88 14.18 5.26 -0.84
CA ASN A 88 13.40 6.26 -0.10
C ASN A 88 11.88 6.18 -0.28
N ILE A 89 11.37 5.17 -0.99
CA ILE A 89 9.92 5.01 -1.22
C ILE A 89 9.41 3.81 -0.42
N ILE A 90 8.54 4.06 0.55
CA ILE A 90 7.81 3.02 1.29
C ILE A 90 6.56 2.63 0.50
N ARG A 91 6.37 1.34 0.23
CA ARG A 91 5.18 0.78 -0.39
C ARG A 91 4.35 0.05 0.65
N LEU A 92 3.10 0.48 0.80
CA LEU A 92 2.10 -0.20 1.62
C LEU A 92 1.18 -1.01 0.71
N LEU A 93 1.03 -2.28 1.07
CA LEU A 93 0.14 -3.23 0.41
C LEU A 93 -0.79 -3.81 1.48
N PRO A 94 -1.91 -3.14 1.79
CA PRO A 94 -2.92 -3.66 2.69
C PRO A 94 -3.44 -5.00 2.16
N PRO A 95 -3.56 -6.03 3.00
CA PRO A 95 -4.08 -7.32 2.57
C PRO A 95 -5.57 -7.21 2.23
N TYR A 96 -5.98 -7.88 1.15
CA TYR A 96 -7.39 -8.16 0.84
C TYR A 96 -7.75 -9.48 1.52
N ILE A 97 -8.29 -9.43 2.74
CA ILE A 97 -8.88 -10.60 3.42
C ILE A 97 -10.14 -10.16 4.16
#